data_AF-A0A485ADE2-F1
#
_entry.id   AF-A0A485ADE2-F1
#
_cell.length_a   1.000
_cell.length_b   1.000
_cell.length_c   1.000
_cell.angle_alpha   90.00
_cell.angle_beta   90.00
_cell.angle_gamma   90.00
#
_symmetry.space_group_name_H-M   'P 1'
#
loop_
_entity.id
_entity.type
_entity.pdbx_description
1 polymer ?
#
loop_
_entity_poly.entity_id
_entity_poly.type
_entity_poly.pdbx_seq_one_letter_code
_entity_poly.pdbx_strand_id
1 'polypeptide(L)' 'MLETNNRSYLTVAIGCTGGKHRSVYVAEQLADYFRSRGKNVQSRHRTLEKRKS' A
#
# COMPACT_ATOMS: atom_id res chain seq x y z
N MET A 1 -13.47 13.74 -8.04
CA MET A 1 -12.01 13.57 -7.85
C MET A 1 -11.80 13.09 -6.42
N LEU A 2 -11.10 11.98 -6.18
CA LEU A 2 -10.92 11.48 -4.80
C LEU A 2 -10.08 12.44 -3.95
N GLU A 3 -9.16 13.15 -4.58
CA GLU A 3 -8.29 14.16 -3.95
C GLU A 3 -9.05 15.40 -3.46
N THR A 4 -10.23 15.70 -4.02
CA THR A 4 -11.05 16.85 -3.63
C THR A 4 -12.12 16.50 -2.60
N ASN A 5 -12.16 15.24 -2.13
CA ASN A 5 -13.06 14.84 -1.06
C ASN A 5 -12.44 15.18 0.30
N ASN A 6 -13.28 15.46 1.31
CA ASN A 6 -12.82 15.75 2.67
C ASN A 6 -12.37 14.46 3.40
N ARG A 7 -11.41 13.73 2.83
CA ARG A 7 -10.90 12.46 3.31
C ARG A 7 -9.39 12.58 3.52
N SER A 8 -8.95 12.35 4.75
CA SER A 8 -7.53 12.48 5.13
C SER A 8 -6.63 11.38 4.54
N TYR A 9 -7.18 10.20 4.25
CA TYR A 9 -6.41 9.04 3.76
C TYR A 9 -7.19 8.23 2.73
N LEU A 10 -6.52 7.79 1.68
CA LEU A 10 -7.01 6.77 0.75
C LEU A 10 -6.24 5.47 0.96
N THR A 11 -6.89 4.47 1.54
CA THR A 11 -6.28 3.14 1.75
C THR A 11 -6.65 2.21 0.61
N VAL A 12 -5.63 1.66 -0.06
CA VAL A 12 -5.79 0.61 -1.08
C VAL A 12 -5.17 -0.67 -0.54
N ALA A 13 -5.96 -1.74 -0.44
CA ALA A 13 -5.50 -3.02 0.10
C ALA A 13 -5.33 -4.06 -1.02
N ILE A 14 -4.16 -4.70 -1.06
CA ILE A 14 -3.86 -5.78 -2.00
C ILE A 14 -3.73 -7.09 -1.23
N GLY A 15 -4.47 -8.11 -1.65
CA GLY A 15 -4.55 -9.41 -0.97
C GLY A 15 -4.02 -10.57 -1.82
N CYS A 16 -3.32 -11.50 -1.18
CA CYS A 16 -3.09 -12.85 -1.68
C CYS A 16 -3.25 -13.82 -0.50
N THR A 17 -3.45 -15.12 -0.76
CA THR A 17 -3.76 -16.10 0.30
C THR A 17 -2.82 -16.04 1.50
N GLY A 18 -1.50 -15.97 1.26
CA GLY A 18 -0.49 -15.95 2.32
C GLY A 18 0.00 -14.56 2.75
N GLY A 19 -0.35 -13.50 2.03
CA GLY A 19 0.06 -12.11 2.34
C GLY A 19 1.57 -11.83 2.34
N LYS A 20 2.39 -12.66 1.68
CA LYS A 20 3.87 -12.59 1.75
C LYS A 20 4.60 -12.38 0.42
N HIS A 21 3.97 -12.71 -0.71
CA HIS A 21 4.64 -12.71 -2.02
C HIS A 21 3.95 -11.74 -2.98
N ARG A 22 2.87 -12.20 -3.62
CA ARG A 22 2.15 -11.45 -4.67
C ARG A 22 1.63 -10.10 -4.19
N SER A 23 0.96 -10.09 -3.04
CA SER A 23 0.40 -8.85 -2.50
C SER A 23 1.46 -7.84 -2.06
N VAL A 24 2.57 -8.32 -1.50
CA VAL A 24 3.69 -7.48 -1.06
C VAL A 24 4.32 -6.80 -2.27
N TYR A 25 4.65 -7.58 -3.30
CA TYR A 25 5.22 -7.06 -4.53
C TYR A 25 4.33 -6.00 -5.19
N VAL A 26 3.05 -6.31 -5.42
CA VAL A 26 2.12 -5.39 -6.08
C VAL A 26 1.90 -4.11 -5.25
N ALA A 27 1.82 -4.22 -3.92
CA ALA A 27 1.68 -3.06 -3.05
C ALA A 27 2.90 -2.11 -3.13
N GLU A 28 4.11 -2.66 -3.17
CA GLU A 28 5.34 -1.85 -3.34
C GLU A 28 5.38 -1.20 -4.73
N GLN A 29 5.06 -1.94 -5.80
CA GLN A 29 5.04 -1.38 -7.15
C GLN A 29 4.04 -0.23 -7.30
N LEU A 30 2.85 -0.35 -6.70
CA LEU A 30 1.88 0.74 -6.68
C LEU A 30 2.39 1.93 -5.86
N ALA A 31 3.02 1.67 -4.71
CA ALA A 31 3.57 2.72 -3.87
C ALA A 31 4.65 3.52 -4.61
N ASP A 32 5.58 2.84 -5.28
CA ASP A 32 6.65 3.47 -6.05
C ASP A 32 6.11 4.22 -7.26
N TYR A 33 5.12 3.65 -7.96
CA TYR A 33 4.44 4.34 -9.05
C TYR A 33 3.84 5.67 -8.58
N PHE A 34 3.05 5.68 -7.51
CA PHE A 34 2.43 6.91 -7.02
C PHE A 34 3.43 7.87 -6.38
N ARG A 35 4.49 7.35 -5.74
CA ARG A 35 5.60 8.17 -5.23
C ARG A 35 6.31 8.90 -6.38
N SER A 36 6.57 8.22 -7.50
CA SER A 36 7.17 8.84 -8.70
C SER A 36 6.30 9.95 -9.32
N ARG A 37 4.98 9.91 -9.06
CA ARG A 37 4.01 10.93 -9.48
C ARG A 37 3.85 12.06 -8.45
N GLY A 38 4.73 12.12 -7.44
CA GLY A 38 4.72 13.15 -6.40
C GLY A 38 3.59 13.02 -5.38
N LYS A 39 2.94 11.85 -5.28
CA LYS A 39 1.90 11.62 -4.27
C LYS A 39 2.54 11.26 -2.93
N ASN A 40 1.89 11.68 -1.84
CA ASN A 40 2.25 11.23 -0.50
C ASN A 40 1.72 9.81 -0.29
N VAL A 41 2.63 8.84 -0.16
CA VAL A 41 2.28 7.42 -0.11
C VAL A 41 3.01 6.72 1.03
N GLN A 42 2.27 5.90 1.77
CA GLN A 42 2.78 5.00 2.80
C GLN A 42 2.41 3.56 2.42
N SER A 43 3.39 2.65 2.40
CA SER A 43 3.15 1.21 2.23
C SER A 43 3.19 0.48 3.58
N ARG A 44 2.34 -0.54 3.74
CA ARG A 44 2.23 -1.33 4.97
C ARG A 44 1.96 -2.80 4.66
N HIS A 45 2.82 -3.69 5.17
CA HIS A 45 2.74 -5.13 4.94
C HIS A 45 2.26 -5.90 6.18
N ARG A 46 0.94 -5.92 6.40
CA ARG A 46 0.31 -6.45 7.63
C ARG A 46 0.84 -7.83 8.07
N THR A 47 1.09 -8.75 7.14
CA THR A 47 1.56 -10.11 7.46
C THR A 47 3.06 -10.16 7.77
N LEU A 48 3.86 -9.26 7.20
CA LEU A 48 5.29 -9.18 7.47
C LEU A 48 5.59 -8.48 8.80
N GLU A 49 4.79 -7.48 9.18
CA GLU A 49 4.92 -6.76 10.46
C GLU A 49 4.78 -7.70 11.68
N LYS A 50 3.91 -8.72 11.60
CA LYS A 50 3.67 -9.68 12.68
C LYS A 50 4.85 -10.62 12.98
N ARG A 51 5.88 -10.64 12.12
CA ARG A 51 7.04 -11.54 12.27
C ARG A 51 8.23 -10.92 12.99
N LYS A 52 8.22 -9.61 13.28
CA LYS A 52 9.24 -8.99 14.13
C LYS A 52 8.88 -9.23 15.60
N SER A 53 9.27 -10.39 16.13
CA SER A 53 9.29 -10.71 17.56
C SER A 53 10.71 -11.09 17.95
#